data_AF-A0A089XJT1-F1
#
_entry.id   AF-A0A089XJT1-F1
#
_cell.length_a   1.000
_cell.length_b   1.000
_cell.length_c   1.000
_cell.angle_alpha   90.00
_cell.angle_beta   90.00
_cell.angle_gamma   90.00
#
_symmetry.space_group_name_H-M   'P 1'
#
loop_
_entity.id
_entity.type
_entity.pdbx_description
1 polymer ?
#
loop_
_entity_poly.entity_id
_entity_poly.type
_entity_poly.pdbx_seq_one_letter_code
_entity_poly.pdbx_strand_id
1 'polypeptide(L)'
;MPGKVADFLRTAELEPAERATLDQGVTVRRGQGYTLRVTAVCAVHRQLLARCQPLDGGQDLLAVPAQRKARREYENRVSALAPIRP
;
A
#
# COMPACT_ATOMS: atom_id res chain seq x y z
N MET A 1 -5.51 -0.94 3.07
CA MET A 1 -4.16 -1.26 2.57
C MET A 1 -3.67 -2.55 3.23
N PRO A 2 -3.14 -3.54 2.49
CA PRO A 2 -2.59 -4.77 3.07
C PRO A 2 -1.40 -4.52 4.00
N GLY A 3 -1.28 -5.30 5.08
CA GLY A 3 -0.23 -5.11 6.09
C GLY A 3 1.20 -5.17 5.53
N LYS A 4 1.49 -6.10 4.59
CA LYS A 4 2.81 -6.17 3.94
C LYS A 4 3.16 -4.91 3.14
N VAL A 5 2.17 -4.24 2.56
CA VAL A 5 2.38 -2.96 1.88
C VAL A 5 2.62 -1.85 2.89
N ALA A 6 1.86 -1.83 3.99
CA ALA A 6 2.06 -0.87 5.07
C ALA A 6 3.44 -1.02 5.73
N ASP A 7 3.89 -2.24 5.99
CA ASP A 7 5.22 -2.52 6.55
C ASP A 7 6.33 -1.99 5.64
N PHE A 8 6.24 -2.25 4.33
CA PHE A 8 7.21 -1.75 3.35
C PHE A 8 7.23 -0.21 3.28
N LEU A 9 6.04 0.43 3.26
CA LEU A 9 5.94 1.87 3.15
C LEU A 9 6.46 2.58 4.41
N ARG A 10 6.34 1.97 5.59
CA ARG A 10 6.91 2.53 6.83
C ARG A 10 8.43 2.58 6.84
N THR A 11 9.10 1.75 6.03
CA THR A 11 10.56 1.77 5.89
C THR A 11 11.03 2.55 4.67
N ALA A 12 10.10 3.00 3.81
CA ALA A 12 10.41 3.76 2.62
C ALA A 12 10.54 5.26 2.92
N GLU A 13 11.30 5.98 2.09
CA GLU A 13 11.32 7.44 2.11
C GLU A 13 10.04 7.96 1.44
N LEU A 14 9.21 8.66 2.24
CA LEU A 14 7.90 9.15 1.87
C LEU A 14 7.80 10.66 2.06
N GLU A 15 6.96 11.30 1.25
CA GLU A 15 6.59 12.69 1.43
C GLU A 15 5.82 12.90 2.75
N PRO A 16 5.82 14.11 3.34
CA PRO A 16 5.13 14.37 4.62
C PRO A 16 3.65 13.98 4.60
N ALA A 17 2.96 14.20 3.47
CA ALA A 17 1.55 13.85 3.32
C ALA A 17 1.31 12.32 3.29
N GLU A 18 2.20 11.58 2.63
CA GLU A 18 2.17 10.11 2.57
C GLU A 18 2.44 9.51 3.95
N ARG A 19 3.43 10.06 4.68
CA ARG A 19 3.78 9.63 6.02
C ARG A 19 2.66 9.90 7.03
N ALA A 20 2.13 11.13 7.05
CA ALA A 20 1.00 11.50 7.90
C ALA A 20 -0.23 10.59 7.65
N THR A 21 -0.46 10.23 6.39
CA THR A 21 -1.51 9.30 5.97
C THR A 21 -1.33 7.91 6.59
N LEU A 22 -0.10 7.37 6.62
CA LEU A 22 0.18 6.08 7.26
C LEU A 22 0.10 6.16 8.79
N ASP A 23 0.55 7.25 9.39
CA ASP A 23 0.55 7.48 10.84
C ASP A 23 -0.86 7.61 11.41
N GLN A 24 -1.78 8.23 10.65
CA GLN A 24 -3.20 8.30 10.98
C GLN A 24 -3.94 6.97 10.69
N GLY A 25 -3.27 6.01 10.06
CA GLY A 25 -3.85 4.73 9.67
C GLY A 25 -4.17 3.83 10.87
N VAL A 26 -5.35 3.22 10.87
CA VAL A 26 -5.80 2.29 11.92
C VAL A 26 -5.49 0.85 11.52
N THR A 27 -4.72 0.14 12.34
CA THR A 27 -4.41 -1.27 12.11
C THR A 27 -5.60 -2.15 12.50
N VAL A 28 -6.11 -2.93 11.54
CA VAL A 28 -7.18 -3.91 11.75
C VAL A 28 -6.60 -5.31 11.61
N ARG A 29 -6.58 -6.07 12.71
CA ARG A 29 -6.09 -7.47 12.72
C ARG A 29 -7.19 -8.43 12.27
N ARG A 30 -6.85 -9.33 11.33
CA ARG A 30 -7.72 -10.39 10.82
C ARG A 30 -6.85 -11.63 10.57
N GLY A 31 -6.88 -12.60 11.49
CA GLY A 31 -6.06 -13.81 11.41
C GLY A 31 -4.54 -13.52 11.53
N GLN A 32 -3.72 -14.23 10.75
CA GLN A 32 -2.26 -14.06 10.71
C GLN A 32 -1.78 -12.75 10.07
N GLY A 33 -2.69 -11.98 9.47
CA GLY A 33 -2.38 -10.71 8.82
C GLY A 33 -3.11 -9.54 9.46
N TYR A 34 -2.79 -8.35 8.96
CA TYR A 34 -3.52 -7.14 9.26
C TYR A 34 -3.75 -6.33 8.00
N THR A 35 -4.75 -5.45 8.04
CA THR A 35 -4.99 -4.42 7.04
C THR A 35 -4.86 -3.08 7.73
N LEU A 36 -4.08 -2.16 7.15
CA LEU A 36 -4.08 -0.77 7.58
C LEU A 36 -5.25 -0.05 6.90
N ARG A 37 -6.20 0.44 7.70
CA ARG A 37 -7.29 1.30 7.22
C ARG A 37 -6.78 2.74 7.22
N VAL A 38 -6.76 3.32 6.05
CA VAL A 38 -6.18 4.64 5.81
C VAL A 38 -7.23 5.47 5.07
N THR A 39 -7.41 6.73 5.49
CA THR A 39 -8.31 7.67 4.83
C THR A 39 -7.46 8.73 4.15
N ALA A 40 -7.36 8.68 2.83
CA ALA A 40 -6.64 9.67 2.04
C ALA A 40 -7.32 9.88 0.69
N VAL A 41 -7.02 11.00 0.04
CA VAL A 41 -7.48 11.26 -1.33
C VAL A 41 -6.89 10.24 -2.30
N CYS A 42 -7.59 9.97 -3.40
CA CYS A 42 -7.15 8.99 -4.41
C CYS A 42 -5.73 9.27 -4.94
N ALA A 43 -5.33 10.55 -5.03
CA ALA A 43 -3.98 10.94 -5.46
C ALA A 43 -2.89 10.37 -4.53
N VAL A 44 -3.06 10.49 -3.22
CA VAL A 44 -2.11 9.95 -2.22
C VAL A 44 -2.07 8.43 -2.27
N HIS A 45 -3.23 7.78 -2.45
CA HIS A 45 -3.29 6.33 -2.65
C HIS A 45 -2.50 5.86 -3.89
N ARG A 46 -2.52 6.63 -4.98
CA ARG A 46 -1.75 6.33 -6.20
C ARG A 46 -0.26 6.56 -6.01
N GLN A 47 0.13 7.62 -5.29
CA GLN A 47 1.54 7.87 -4.97
C GLN A 47 2.12 6.74 -4.10
N LEU A 48 1.42 6.35 -3.03
CA LEU A 48 1.79 5.21 -2.20
C LEU A 48 1.91 3.92 -3.02
N LEU A 49 0.98 3.67 -3.95
CA LEU A 49 1.04 2.50 -4.83
C LEU A 49 2.26 2.52 -5.75
N ALA A 50 2.64 3.69 -6.28
CA ALA A 50 3.84 3.84 -7.11
C ALA A 50 5.12 3.53 -6.32
N ARG A 51 5.20 3.97 -5.06
CA ARG A 51 6.33 3.64 -4.16
C ARG A 51 6.45 2.14 -3.92
N CYS A 52 5.37 1.37 -4.03
CA CYS A 52 5.37 -0.07 -3.86
C CYS A 52 5.90 -0.86 -5.07
N GLN A 53 6.33 -0.23 -6.17
CA GLN A 53 6.89 -0.93 -7.34
C GLN A 53 7.97 -1.97 -7.00
N PRO A 54 8.92 -1.72 -6.06
CA PRO A 54 9.94 -2.73 -5.71
C PRO A 54 9.37 -4.04 -5.13
N LEU A 55 8.13 -4.05 -4.63
CA LEU A 55 7.48 -5.26 -4.12
C LEU A 55 7.10 -6.26 -5.22
N ASP A 56 7.10 -5.85 -6.49
CA ASP A 56 6.90 -6.77 -7.62
C ASP A 56 8.10 -7.69 -7.87
N GLY A 57 9.26 -7.34 -7.32
CA GLY A 57 10.54 -7.92 -7.70
C GLY A 57 11.32 -6.99 -8.61
N GLY A 58 12.56 -6.73 -8.22
CA GLY A 58 13.57 -6.06 -9.03
C GLY A 58 14.81 -6.95 -9.17
N GLN A 59 15.78 -6.52 -9.97
CA GLN A 59 16.97 -7.30 -10.34
C GLN A 59 17.81 -7.80 -9.14
N ASP A 60 17.67 -7.21 -7.95
CA ASP A 60 18.44 -7.55 -6.73
C ASP A 60 17.62 -8.00 -5.51
N LEU A 61 16.28 -8.04 -5.58
CA LEU A 61 15.45 -8.51 -4.46
C LEU A 61 14.53 -9.66 -4.90
N LEU A 62 14.70 -10.81 -4.27
CA LEU A 62 13.78 -11.94 -4.39
C LEU A 62 12.37 -11.49 -4.00
N ALA A 63 11.50 -11.34 -5.00
CA ALA A 63 10.11 -10.95 -4.80
C ALA A 63 9.38 -12.00 -3.96
N VAL A 64 9.14 -11.72 -2.68
CA VAL A 64 8.43 -12.65 -1.81
C VAL A 64 6.98 -12.77 -2.33
N PRO A 65 6.45 -13.98 -2.61
CA PRO A 65 5.10 -14.14 -3.16
C PRO A 65 4.00 -13.41 -2.38
N ALA A 66 4.14 -13.36 -1.05
CA ALA A 66 3.23 -12.62 -0.17
C ALA A 66 3.25 -11.10 -0.40
N GLN A 67 4.42 -10.52 -0.72
CA GLN A 67 4.56 -9.09 -1.01
C GLN A 67 3.91 -8.73 -2.36
N ARG A 68 4.17 -9.53 -3.40
CA ARG A 68 3.53 -9.36 -4.72
C ARG A 68 2.01 -9.41 -4.62
N LYS A 69 1.48 -10.41 -3.91
CA LYS A 69 0.04 -10.53 -3.66
C LYS A 69 -0.51 -9.30 -2.95
N ALA A 70 0.19 -8.82 -1.91
CA ALA A 70 -0.23 -7.64 -1.16
C ALA A 70 -0.23 -6.37 -2.02
N ARG A 71 0.78 -6.17 -2.88
CA ARG A 71 0.79 -5.04 -3.83
C ARG A 71 -0.39 -5.11 -4.80
N ARG A 72 -0.64 -6.27 -5.41
CA ARG A 72 -1.80 -6.47 -6.32
C ARG A 72 -3.13 -6.22 -5.63
N GLU A 73 -3.30 -6.67 -4.40
CA GLU A 73 -4.50 -6.40 -3.62
C GLU A 73 -4.66 -4.90 -3.31
N TYR A 74 -3.56 -4.17 -3.10
CA TYR A 74 -3.61 -2.73 -2.93
C TYR A 74 -3.97 -2.00 -4.23
N GLU A 75 -3.34 -2.37 -5.34
CA GLU A 75 -3.63 -1.86 -6.69
C GLU A 75 -5.11 -2.01 -7.04
N ASN A 76 -5.69 -3.20 -6.82
CA ASN A 76 -7.11 -3.47 -7.06
C ASN A 76 -8.02 -2.58 -6.23
N ARG A 77 -7.68 -2.36 -4.95
CA ARG A 77 -8.44 -1.46 -4.07
C ARG A 77 -8.34 0.00 -4.50
N VAL A 78 -7.15 0.48 -4.86
CA VAL A 78 -6.96 1.86 -5.35
C VAL A 78 -7.71 2.08 -6.66
N SER A 79 -7.70 1.09 -7.55
CA SER A 79 -8.44 1.14 -8.82
C SER A 79 -9.96 1.17 -8.60
N ALA A 80 -10.46 0.47 -7.58
CA ALA A 80 -11.88 0.51 -7.20
C ALA A 80 -12.30 1.80 -6.47
N LEU A 81 -11.35 2.53 -5.88
CA LEU A 81 -11.58 3.83 -5.23
C LEU A 81 -11.60 4.99 -6.23
N ALA A 82 -10.92 4.84 -7.37
CA ALA A 82 -11.02 5.82 -8.44
C ALA A 82 -12.49 5.86 -8.91
N PRO A 83 -13.12 7.05 -8.99
CA PRO A 83 -14.48 7.14 -9.48
C PRO A 83 -14.51 6.53 -10.88
N ILE A 84 -15.40 5.54 -11.07
CA ILE A 84 -15.85 5.12 -12.40
C ILE A 84 -16.32 6.42 -13.05
N ARG A 85 -15.56 6.91 -14.01
CA ARG A 85 -15.95 8.12 -14.75
C ARG A 85 -17.25 7.76 -15.50
N PRO A 86 -18.34 8.52 -15.32
CA PRO A 86 -19.58 8.29 -16.08
C PRO A 86 -19.36 8.53 -17.58
#